data_AF-A0AA41MJH9-F1
#
_entry.id   AF-A0AA41MJH9-F1
#
_cell.length_a   1.000
_cell.length_b   1.000
_cell.length_c   1.000
_cell.angle_alpha   90.00
_cell.angle_beta   90.00
_cell.angle_gamma   90.00
#
_symmetry.space_group_name_H-M   'P 1'
#
loop_
_entity.id
_entity.type
_entity.pdbx_description
1 polymer ?
#
loop_
_entity_poly.entity_id
_entity_poly.type
_entity_poly.pdbx_seq_one_letter_code
_entity_poly.pdbx_strand_id
1 'polypeptide(L)'
;MSLNPSVFLQEIEENNSKFVKANQTTSIASEDPLQNLCLASQEVLQKAQQSGRSKCLKCGGSRMFYCYTCYVPVENVPIEQIPLVKLPLKIDIIKHPNETDGKSTAIHAKLLAPEFVNIYTYPCIPEYDEKDHEVGSLFFYNSSY
;
A
#
# COMPACT_ATOMS: atom_id res chain seq x y z
N MET A 1 -25.72 -19.51 -9.81
CA MET A 1 -24.99 -19.91 -11.02
C MET A 1 -23.52 -19.62 -10.77
N SER A 2 -22.70 -20.67 -10.72
CA SER A 2 -21.28 -20.63 -10.40
C SER A 2 -20.48 -20.30 -11.66
N LEU A 3 -19.54 -19.36 -11.58
CA LEU A 3 -18.52 -19.14 -12.61
C LEU A 3 -17.15 -19.39 -11.99
N ASN A 4 -16.48 -20.42 -12.51
CA ASN A 4 -15.22 -20.98 -12.03
C ASN A 4 -14.01 -20.10 -12.40
N PRO A 5 -13.01 -19.91 -11.51
CA PRO A 5 -11.76 -19.18 -11.79
C PRO A 5 -10.66 -20.01 -12.48
N SER A 6 -11.01 -21.11 -13.18
CA SER A 6 -10.06 -22.17 -13.57
C SER A 6 -9.06 -21.81 -14.68
N VAL A 7 -9.21 -20.67 -15.35
CA VAL A 7 -8.46 -20.43 -16.61
C VAL A 7 -7.16 -19.67 -16.41
N PHE A 8 -7.03 -18.85 -15.35
CA PHE A 8 -5.82 -18.04 -15.13
C PHE A 8 -4.65 -18.84 -14.54
N LEU A 9 -4.92 -19.98 -13.93
CA LEU A 9 -3.88 -20.83 -13.32
C LEU A 9 -3.15 -21.73 -14.34
N GLN A 10 -3.73 -21.97 -15.53
CA GLN A 10 -3.14 -22.86 -16.52
C GLN A 10 -2.01 -22.21 -17.33
N GLU A 11 -2.07 -20.89 -17.57
CA GLU A 11 -1.05 -20.21 -18.38
C GLU A 11 0.31 -20.06 -17.68
N ILE A 12 0.35 -20.18 -16.35
CA ILE A 12 1.61 -20.12 -15.57
C ILE A 12 2.33 -21.48 -15.60
N GLU A 13 1.60 -22.58 -15.73
CA GLU A 13 2.17 -23.93 -15.66
C GLU A 13 2.91 -24.34 -16.95
N GLU A 14 2.48 -23.88 -18.12
CA GLU A 14 3.06 -24.34 -19.39
C GLU A 14 4.41 -23.70 -19.73
N ASN A 15 4.67 -22.47 -19.31
CA ASN A 15 5.91 -21.76 -19.65
C ASN A 15 7.13 -22.20 -18.83
N ASN A 16 6.93 -22.85 -17.68
CA ASN A 16 8.04 -23.36 -16.85
C ASN A 16 8.58 -24.72 -17.33
N SER A 17 7.97 -25.35 -18.34
CA SER A 17 8.30 -26.71 -18.76
C SER A 17 9.47 -26.81 -19.77
N LYS A 18 10.14 -25.70 -20.14
CA LYS A 18 11.19 -25.71 -21.19
C LYS A 18 12.62 -25.32 -20.78
N PHE A 19 12.89 -25.08 -19.51
CA PHE A 19 14.24 -24.81 -19.04
C PHE A 19 14.32 -25.38 -17.61
N VAL A 20 14.79 -26.59 -17.34
CA VAL A 20 16.17 -27.06 -17.45
C VAL A 20 16.14 -28.59 -17.30
N LYS A 21 16.64 -29.32 -18.32
CA LYS A 21 17.06 -30.72 -18.14
C LYS A 21 18.59 -30.74 -18.15
N ALA A 22 19.21 -30.95 -16.99
CA ALA A 22 20.43 -31.73 -16.80
C ALA A 22 20.89 -31.73 -15.32
N ASN A 23 20.55 -32.83 -14.65
CA ASN A 23 21.36 -33.58 -13.66
C ASN A 23 22.34 -32.82 -12.75
N GLN A 24 21.99 -32.74 -11.46
CA GLN A 24 22.85 -33.19 -10.35
C GLN A 24 22.04 -33.31 -9.05
N THR A 25 22.13 -34.47 -8.42
CA THR A 25 21.50 -34.82 -7.15
C THR A 25 22.13 -34.02 -6.01
N THR A 26 21.42 -33.01 -5.53
CA THR A 26 21.57 -32.47 -4.17
C THR A 26 20.17 -32.23 -3.64
N SER A 27 19.83 -32.85 -2.52
CA SER A 27 18.57 -32.63 -1.81
C SER A 27 18.54 -31.18 -1.31
N ILE A 28 17.99 -30.29 -2.13
CA ILE A 28 17.65 -28.93 -1.68
C ILE A 28 16.41 -29.11 -0.82
N ALA A 29 16.62 -29.23 0.49
CA ALA A 29 15.56 -29.04 1.46
C ALA A 29 14.86 -27.73 1.09
N SER A 30 13.53 -27.76 1.00
CA SER A 30 12.68 -26.59 0.80
C SER A 30 12.72 -25.73 2.05
N GLU A 31 13.87 -25.14 2.34
CA GLU A 31 14.02 -24.15 3.39
C GLU A 31 13.18 -22.94 2.98
N ASP A 32 12.34 -22.46 3.90
CA ASP A 32 11.55 -21.26 3.65
C ASP A 32 12.52 -20.08 3.47
N PRO A 33 12.53 -19.38 2.33
CA PRO A 33 13.46 -18.29 2.07
C PRO A 33 13.37 -17.15 3.10
N LEU A 34 12.28 -17.09 3.88
CA LEU A 34 12.05 -16.08 4.90
C LEU A 34 12.34 -16.55 6.33
N GLN A 35 12.77 -17.80 6.53
CA GLN A 35 12.89 -18.41 7.88
C GLN A 35 13.88 -17.70 8.82
N ASN A 36 14.85 -16.97 8.25
CA ASN A 36 15.86 -16.23 9.01
C ASN A 36 15.54 -14.73 9.15
N LEU A 37 14.37 -14.27 8.68
CA LEU A 37 13.96 -12.87 8.78
C LEU A 37 13.12 -12.64 10.04
N CYS A 38 13.40 -11.55 10.76
CA CYS A 38 12.60 -11.11 11.90
C CYS A 38 11.31 -10.41 11.43
N LEU A 39 10.42 -11.14 10.75
CA LEU A 39 9.16 -10.60 10.26
C LEU A 39 8.16 -10.42 11.42
N ALA A 40 7.51 -9.26 11.45
CA ALA A 40 6.40 -9.05 12.37
C ALA A 40 5.21 -9.97 12.00
N SER A 41 4.40 -10.33 13.01
CA SER A 41 3.20 -11.12 12.79
C SER A 41 2.23 -10.44 11.83
N GLN A 42 1.68 -11.20 10.88
CA GLN A 42 0.66 -10.72 9.94
C GLN A 42 -0.78 -10.86 10.49
N GLU A 43 -0.95 -11.29 11.75
CA GLU A 43 -2.26 -11.50 12.36
C GLU A 43 -3.18 -10.28 12.26
N VAL A 44 -2.63 -9.07 12.40
CA VAL A 44 -3.38 -7.81 12.32
C VAL A 44 -4.04 -7.68 10.94
N LEU A 45 -3.28 -7.96 9.88
CA LEU A 45 -3.77 -7.91 8.51
C LEU A 45 -4.80 -9.01 8.26
N GLN A 46 -4.56 -10.22 8.75
CA GLN A 46 -5.50 -11.34 8.60
C GLN A 46 -6.83 -11.07 9.32
N LYS A 47 -6.79 -10.57 10.56
CA LYS A 47 -7.99 -10.18 11.32
C LYS A 47 -8.76 -9.07 10.62
N ALA A 48 -8.05 -8.03 10.13
CA ALA A 48 -8.67 -6.96 9.37
C ALA A 48 -9.32 -7.47 8.06
N GLN A 49 -8.64 -8.38 7.33
CA GLN A 49 -9.20 -9.00 6.12
C GLN A 49 -10.45 -9.82 6.40
N GLN A 50 -10.45 -10.61 7.48
CA GLN A 50 -11.61 -11.41 7.91
C GLN A 50 -12.80 -10.53 8.31
N SER A 51 -12.55 -9.36 8.89
CA SER A 51 -13.61 -8.39 9.23
C SER A 51 -14.27 -7.74 8.00
N GLY A 52 -13.62 -7.83 6.83
CA GLY A 52 -14.13 -7.30 5.57
C GLY A 52 -14.11 -5.76 5.51
N ARG A 53 -14.98 -5.20 4.68
CA ARG A 53 -15.08 -3.74 4.51
C ARG A 53 -15.86 -3.11 5.66
N SER A 54 -15.38 -1.97 6.15
CA SER A 54 -16.07 -1.15 7.16
C SER A 54 -16.17 0.31 6.72
N LYS A 55 -16.92 1.11 7.49
CA LYS A 55 -17.18 2.51 7.15
C LYS A 55 -16.05 3.41 7.65
N CYS A 56 -15.73 4.42 6.85
CA CYS A 56 -14.91 5.53 7.29
C CYS A 56 -15.68 6.37 8.31
N LEU A 57 -15.08 6.64 9.46
CA LEU A 57 -15.70 7.46 10.52
C LEU A 57 -15.91 8.94 10.11
N LYS A 58 -15.20 9.42 9.08
CA LYS A 58 -15.31 10.80 8.58
C LYS A 58 -16.36 10.97 7.49
N CYS A 59 -16.36 10.11 6.47
CA CYS A 59 -17.22 10.26 5.29
C CYS A 59 -18.26 9.14 5.10
N GLY A 60 -18.27 8.12 5.97
CA GLY A 60 -19.16 6.97 5.86
C GLY A 60 -18.85 5.99 4.72
N GLY A 61 -17.86 6.29 3.86
CA GLY A 61 -17.49 5.43 2.74
C GLY A 61 -17.00 4.05 3.18
N SER A 62 -17.49 2.99 2.52
CA SER A 62 -17.07 1.60 2.78
C SER A 62 -15.71 1.31 2.15
N ARG A 63 -14.74 0.87 2.96
CA ARG A 63 -13.34 0.57 2.56
C ARG A 63 -12.81 -0.64 3.33
N MET A 64 -11.74 -1.25 2.85
CA MET A 64 -11.14 -2.43 3.48
C MET A 64 -10.33 -2.07 4.74
N PHE A 65 -9.33 -1.19 4.61
CA PHE A 65 -8.40 -0.88 5.70
C PHE A 65 -8.32 0.60 6.07
N TYR A 66 -8.43 1.48 5.07
CA TYR A 66 -8.38 2.92 5.27
C TYR A 66 -9.17 3.64 4.20
N CYS A 67 -9.53 4.89 4.50
CA CYS A 67 -10.18 5.78 3.57
C CYS A 67 -9.14 6.52 2.72
N TYR A 68 -9.14 6.22 1.43
CA TYR A 68 -8.28 6.90 0.46
C TYR A 68 -8.62 8.37 0.20
N THR A 69 -9.77 8.85 0.69
CA THR A 69 -10.20 10.26 0.59
C THR A 69 -9.95 11.03 1.88
N CYS A 70 -10.23 10.42 3.03
CA CYS A 70 -10.11 11.09 4.33
C CYS A 70 -8.77 10.84 5.04
N TYR A 71 -7.94 9.97 4.47
CA TYR A 71 -6.61 9.59 4.96
C TYR A 71 -6.63 9.09 6.42
N VAL A 72 -7.61 8.25 6.75
CA VAL A 72 -7.76 7.66 8.08
C VAL A 72 -8.07 6.16 7.98
N PRO A 73 -7.65 5.35 8.97
CA PRO A 73 -8.12 3.97 9.10
C PRO A 73 -9.65 3.90 9.18
N VAL A 74 -10.23 2.79 8.71
CA VAL A 74 -11.67 2.52 8.93
C VAL A 74 -11.90 1.93 10.32
N GLU A 75 -13.15 1.95 10.78
CA GLU A 75 -13.57 1.60 12.15
C GLU A 75 -13.00 0.27 12.68
N ASN A 76 -12.88 -0.75 11.82
CA ASN A 76 -12.45 -2.09 12.24
C ASN A 76 -10.93 -2.26 12.32
N VAL A 77 -10.14 -1.23 11.97
CA VAL A 77 -8.67 -1.33 11.97
C VAL A 77 -8.11 -0.70 13.25
N PRO A 78 -7.34 -1.46 14.05
CA PRO A 78 -6.78 -0.98 15.31
C PRO A 78 -5.65 0.04 15.04
N ILE A 79 -5.92 1.31 15.34
CA ILE A 79 -5.01 2.42 15.05
C ILE A 79 -3.72 2.30 15.88
N GLU A 80 -3.81 1.74 17.08
CA GLU A 80 -2.70 1.56 18.03
C GLU A 80 -1.66 0.56 17.52
N GLN A 81 -2.01 -0.29 16.55
CA GLN A 81 -1.12 -1.26 15.93
C GLN A 81 -0.46 -0.72 14.66
N ILE A 82 -0.88 0.46 14.20
CA ILE A 82 -0.25 1.13 13.06
C ILE A 82 0.98 1.88 13.57
N PRO A 83 2.18 1.59 13.03
CA PRO A 83 3.38 2.27 13.48
C PRO A 83 3.34 3.75 13.09
N LEU A 84 3.74 4.62 14.02
CA LEU A 84 3.91 6.04 13.76
C LEU A 84 5.38 6.35 13.53
N VAL A 85 5.68 6.97 12.40
CA VAL A 85 7.04 7.31 11.96
C VAL A 85 7.22 8.82 12.03
N LYS A 86 8.32 9.25 12.66
CA LYS A 86 8.79 10.63 12.57
C LYS A 86 9.73 10.76 11.38
N LEU A 87 9.41 11.67 10.47
CA LEU A 87 10.23 11.93 9.30
C LEU A 87 11.25 13.03 9.62
N PRO A 88 12.44 13.00 8.99
CA PRO A 88 13.45 14.04 9.18
C PRO A 88 13.06 15.38 8.56
N LEU A 89 11.98 15.43 7.77
CA LEU A 89 11.48 16.61 7.07
C LEU A 89 9.97 16.49 6.86
N LYS A 90 9.32 17.63 6.60
CA LYS A 90 7.92 17.67 6.18
C LYS A 90 7.81 17.40 4.69
N ILE A 91 6.79 16.65 4.30
CA ILE A 91 6.52 16.25 2.92
C ILE A 91 5.13 16.73 2.53
N ASP A 92 5.08 17.58 1.53
CA ASP A 92 3.83 17.96 0.89
C ASP A 92 3.73 17.26 -0.47
N ILE A 93 2.72 16.40 -0.60
CA ILE A 93 2.46 15.61 -1.81
C ILE A 93 1.38 16.30 -2.62
N ILE A 94 1.70 16.74 -3.83
CA ILE A 94 0.74 17.35 -4.75
C ILE A 94 0.33 16.28 -5.77
N LYS A 95 -0.94 15.86 -5.72
CA LYS A 95 -1.51 14.90 -6.66
C LYS A 95 -2.37 15.57 -7.72
N HIS A 96 -2.46 14.94 -8.89
CA HIS A 96 -3.39 15.36 -9.94
C HIS A 96 -4.82 14.85 -9.62
N PRO A 97 -5.89 15.60 -9.95
CA PRO A 97 -7.27 15.16 -9.71
C PRO A 97 -7.64 13.85 -10.43
N ASN A 98 -6.97 13.54 -11.54
CA ASN A 98 -7.19 12.28 -12.29
C ASN A 98 -6.40 11.08 -11.75
N GLU A 99 -5.55 11.27 -10.73
CA GLU A 99 -4.87 10.15 -10.08
C GLU A 99 -5.87 9.29 -9.28
N THR A 100 -5.79 7.97 -9.40
CA THR A 100 -6.66 7.06 -8.68
C THR A 100 -6.18 6.87 -7.25
N ASP A 101 -6.91 7.43 -6.28
CA ASP A 101 -6.53 7.36 -4.85
C ASP A 101 -6.32 5.92 -4.35
N GLY A 102 -7.11 4.95 -4.81
CA GLY A 102 -7.01 3.56 -4.39
C GLY A 102 -5.69 2.85 -4.78
N LYS A 103 -4.85 3.47 -5.62
CA LYS A 103 -3.54 2.97 -6.03
C LYS A 103 -2.38 3.85 -5.54
N SER A 104 -2.67 5.00 -4.92
CA SER A 104 -1.66 5.97 -4.55
C SER A 104 -0.94 5.56 -3.26
N THR A 105 0.39 5.53 -3.31
CA THR A 105 1.23 5.23 -2.13
C THR A 105 1.34 6.43 -1.18
N ALA A 106 0.98 7.63 -1.63
CA ALA A 106 0.95 8.86 -0.83
C ALA A 106 0.11 8.71 0.45
N ILE A 107 -1.00 7.97 0.36
CA ILE A 107 -1.92 7.74 1.48
C ILE A 107 -1.23 6.95 2.60
N HIS A 108 -0.39 5.97 2.26
CA HIS A 108 0.37 5.22 3.26
C HIS A 108 1.32 6.12 4.04
N ALA A 109 1.99 7.06 3.35
CA ALA A 109 2.85 8.04 4.02
C ALA A 109 2.05 8.92 5.00
N LYS A 110 0.84 9.37 4.60
CA LYS A 110 -0.05 10.13 5.50
C LYS A 110 -0.54 9.33 6.70
N LEU A 111 -0.80 8.03 6.54
CA LEU A 111 -1.23 7.15 7.64
C LEU A 111 -0.09 6.88 8.64
N LEU A 112 1.15 6.71 8.16
CA LEU A 112 2.31 6.41 9.00
C LEU A 112 2.91 7.65 9.66
N ALA A 113 2.86 8.81 9.00
CA ALA A 113 3.47 10.05 9.47
C ALA A 113 2.48 11.24 9.34
N PRO A 114 1.33 11.21 10.03
CA PRO A 114 0.25 12.18 9.84
C PRO A 114 0.66 13.63 10.14
N GLU A 115 1.64 13.84 11.03
CA GLU A 115 2.15 15.16 11.41
C GLU A 115 3.17 15.73 10.41
N PHE A 116 3.77 14.87 9.57
CA PHE A 116 4.87 15.25 8.68
C PHE A 116 4.47 15.23 7.21
N VAL A 117 3.38 14.56 6.85
CA VAL A 117 2.95 14.41 5.45
C VAL A 117 1.64 15.14 5.24
N ASN A 118 1.52 15.96 4.20
CA ASN A 118 0.23 16.47 3.72
C ASN A 118 0.00 16.06 2.27
N ILE A 119 -1.27 15.93 1.88
CA ILE A 119 -1.66 15.56 0.53
C ILE A 119 -2.60 16.65 0.02
N TYR A 120 -2.24 17.22 -1.12
CA TYR A 120 -2.94 18.28 -1.82
C TYR A 120 -3.37 17.81 -3.19
N THR A 121 -4.52 18.27 -3.66
CA THR A 121 -4.98 17.99 -5.03
C THR A 121 -4.87 19.25 -5.84
N TYR A 122 -4.11 19.20 -6.94
CA TYR A 122 -4.00 20.31 -7.88
C TYR A 122 -5.39 20.74 -8.40
N PRO A 123 -5.69 22.04 -8.51
CA PRO A 123 -4.80 23.20 -8.36
C PRO A 123 -4.62 23.73 -6.93
N CYS A 124 -5.26 23.11 -5.93
CA CYS A 124 -5.19 23.56 -4.54
C CYS A 124 -3.89 23.10 -3.89
N ILE A 125 -2.81 23.86 -4.06
CA ILE A 125 -1.47 23.63 -3.46
C ILE A 125 -1.19 24.69 -2.38
N PRO A 126 -0.39 24.38 -1.35
CA PRO A 126 0.00 25.36 -0.35
C PRO A 126 0.95 26.41 -0.95
N GLU A 127 0.98 27.60 -0.35
CA GLU A 127 1.98 28.63 -0.63
C GLU A 127 3.25 28.30 0.17
N TYR A 128 4.41 28.40 -0.48
CA TYR A 128 5.72 28.15 0.15
C TYR A 128 6.50 29.46 0.22
N ASP A 129 6.98 29.81 1.41
CA ASP A 129 7.90 30.93 1.62
C ASP A 129 9.36 30.48 1.41
N GLU A 130 10.28 31.41 1.15
CA GLU A 130 11.72 31.13 0.97
C GLU A 130 12.38 30.43 2.19
N LYS A 131 11.69 30.40 3.34
CA LYS A 131 12.14 29.72 4.57
C LYS A 131 11.71 28.25 4.63
N ASP A 132 10.84 27.81 3.75
CA ASP A 132 10.30 26.44 3.71
C ASP A 132 11.23 25.45 2.98
N HIS A 133 12.51 25.78 2.80
CA HIS A 133 13.52 24.92 2.16
C HIS A 133 13.77 23.57 2.90
N GLU A 134 13.16 23.36 4.06
CA GLU A 134 13.11 22.06 4.75
C GLU A 134 11.95 21.16 4.29
N VAL A 135 11.10 21.62 3.37
CA VAL A 135 9.97 20.86 2.81
C VAL A 135 10.35 20.27 1.44
N GLY A 136 10.41 18.95 1.37
CA GLY A 136 10.65 18.24 0.10
C GLY A 136 9.35 18.11 -0.69
N SER A 137 9.23 18.83 -1.81
CA SER A 137 8.09 18.70 -2.73
C SER A 137 8.25 17.50 -3.64
N LEU A 138 7.41 16.47 -3.48
CA LEU A 138 7.42 15.28 -4.32
C LEU A 138 6.18 15.25 -5.23
N PHE A 139 6.41 15.47 -6.52
CA PHE A 139 5.39 15.36 -7.56
C PHE A 139 5.30 13.93 -8.06
N PHE A 140 4.19 13.25 -7.82
CA PHE A 140 3.91 11.95 -8.43
C PHE A 140 3.19 12.15 -9.76
N TYR A 141 3.90 11.95 -10.88
CA TYR A 141 3.28 11.81 -12.19
C TYR A 141 2.91 10.35 -12.42
N ASN A 142 1.61 10.03 -12.34
CA ASN A 142 1.10 8.79 -12.92
C ASN A 142 0.90 9.02 -14.43
N SER A 143 1.91 8.64 -15.23
CA SER A 143 1.78 8.54 -16.68
C SER A 143 1.01 7.26 -17.00
N SER A 144 -0.33 7.34 -17.03
CA SER A 144 -1.17 6.29 -17.62
C SER A 144 -1.78 6.86 -18.90
N TYR A 145 -1.19 6.49 -20.03
CA TYR A 145 -1.84 6.49 -21.34
C TYR A 145 -2.65 5.20 -21.48
#